data_AF-A0AA38Q8H4-F1
#
_entry.id   AF-A0AA38Q8H4-F1
#
_cell.length_a   1.000
_cell.length_b   1.000
_cell.length_c   1.000
_cell.angle_alpha   90.00
_cell.angle_beta   90.00
_cell.angle_gamma   90.00
#
_symmetry.space_group_name_H-M   'P 1'
#
loop_
_entity.id
_entity.type
_entity.pdbx_description
1 polymer ?
#
loop_
_entity_poly.entity_id
_entity_poly.type
_entity_poly.pdbx_seq_one_letter_code
_entity_poly.pdbx_strand_id
1 'polypeptide(L)'
;MPSTRASLRNSTPEVQLDPINTKPSSKNKISSAASKPTIVHREIIEISDSDDDVLFSPRPPSLKRKNSHELQLERDLKKLKQENDEHKNKETLLRSELARFQNELALLRSTLPNAASSKAHVPISEVEDSVTCEVCTMKMWTPYILECGHSYCQSCLQDWFSTTLMQHMAAHPHYNPNQPPHGAAMYLAYGQHYNYMPHLLGATVPQPQYTCPTCREQVRNPPVEDFNLKNVVRAVASVQGEASPKKAEAAPSQRKGKEKGKALAKREDPWSGFFPKRT
;
A
#
# COMPACT_ATOMS: atom_id res chain seq x y z
N MET A 1 -33.71 -46.78 -14.89
CA MET A 1 -34.70 -46.39 -15.91
C MET A 1 -35.61 -45.34 -15.30
N PRO A 2 -35.87 -44.17 -15.91
CA PRO A 2 -35.29 -43.53 -17.11
C PRO A 2 -34.24 -42.46 -16.68
N SER A 3 -33.19 -42.07 -17.41
CA SER A 3 -32.94 -41.81 -18.83
C SER A 3 -33.50 -40.48 -19.34
N THR A 4 -32.72 -39.40 -19.21
CA THR A 4 -32.72 -38.31 -20.18
C THR A 4 -31.32 -37.72 -20.34
N ARG A 5 -30.91 -37.74 -21.61
CA ARG A 5 -29.64 -37.38 -22.23
C ARG A 5 -29.79 -35.95 -22.74
N ALA A 6 -28.84 -35.06 -22.47
CA ALA A 6 -28.80 -33.74 -23.10
C ALA A 6 -27.36 -33.33 -23.44
N SER A 7 -27.22 -32.83 -24.66
CA SER A 7 -26.02 -32.76 -25.48
C SER A 7 -24.99 -31.69 -25.09
N LEU A 8 -23.74 -32.03 -25.42
CA LEU A 8 -22.61 -31.15 -25.66
C LEU A 8 -22.97 -29.93 -26.53
N ARG A 9 -22.51 -28.74 -26.11
CA ARG A 9 -22.06 -27.67 -27.00
C ARG A 9 -20.80 -27.06 -26.43
N ASN A 10 -19.69 -27.29 -27.12
CA ASN A 10 -18.45 -26.53 -26.97
C ASN A 10 -18.70 -25.11 -27.51
N SER A 11 -18.31 -24.10 -26.75
CA SER A 11 -18.21 -22.73 -27.24
C SER A 11 -16.93 -22.12 -26.68
N THR A 12 -15.94 -22.02 -27.55
CA THR A 12 -14.70 -21.27 -27.38
C THR A 12 -15.01 -19.77 -27.34
N PRO A 13 -14.52 -19.00 -26.35
CA PRO A 13 -14.48 -17.55 -26.47
C PRO A 13 -13.20 -17.15 -27.20
N GLU A 14 -13.38 -16.74 -28.45
CA GLU A 14 -12.41 -16.02 -29.27
C GLU A 14 -12.24 -14.61 -28.67
N VAL A 15 -11.06 -14.28 -28.14
CA VAL A 15 -10.76 -12.92 -27.65
C VAL A 15 -10.15 -12.12 -28.80
N GLN A 16 -11.02 -11.33 -29.41
CA GLN A 16 -10.74 -10.32 -30.41
C GLN A 16 -10.13 -9.09 -29.70
N LEU A 17 -8.89 -8.73 -30.05
CA LEU A 17 -8.25 -7.50 -29.57
C LEU A 17 -8.57 -6.36 -30.55
N ASP A 18 -9.42 -5.41 -30.13
CA ASP A 18 -9.68 -4.18 -30.87
C ASP A 18 -8.55 -3.15 -30.67
N PRO A 19 -8.22 -2.36 -31.72
CA PRO A 19 -7.15 -1.36 -31.67
C PRO A 19 -7.61 -0.07 -30.95
N ILE A 20 -6.81 0.39 -29.98
CA ILE A 20 -7.02 1.68 -29.32
C ILE A 20 -6.70 2.83 -30.28
N ASN A 21 -7.77 3.55 -30.60
CA ASN A 21 -7.84 4.78 -31.37
C ASN A 21 -7.40 5.98 -30.51
N THR A 22 -6.30 6.64 -30.87
CA THR A 22 -5.98 7.99 -30.39
C THR A 22 -6.00 8.97 -31.57
N LYS A 23 -7.02 9.81 -31.62
CA LYS A 23 -7.05 11.01 -32.48
C LYS A 23 -7.03 12.29 -31.64
N PRO A 24 -6.48 13.39 -32.21
CA PRO A 24 -5.96 14.52 -31.45
C PRO A 24 -6.98 15.66 -31.36
N SER A 25 -6.88 16.48 -30.30
CA SER A 25 -7.56 17.78 -30.23
C SER A 25 -6.56 18.92 -30.27
N SER A 26 -6.99 19.99 -30.93
CA SER A 26 -6.20 21.00 -31.61
C SER A 26 -6.39 22.40 -31.01
N LYS A 27 -5.35 23.26 -31.19
CA LYS A 27 -5.40 24.74 -31.41
C LYS A 27 -5.77 25.60 -30.18
N ASN A 28 -5.17 26.76 -29.85
CA ASN A 28 -4.37 27.82 -30.52
C ASN A 28 -3.55 28.55 -29.39
N LYS A 29 -2.53 29.42 -29.57
CA LYS A 29 -2.42 30.62 -30.43
C LYS A 29 -0.99 31.26 -30.32
N ILE A 30 -0.34 31.46 -31.47
CA ILE A 30 0.37 32.67 -32.01
C ILE A 30 1.15 33.62 -31.06
N SER A 31 2.46 33.80 -31.33
CA SER A 31 3.10 35.12 -31.59
C SER A 31 4.53 35.04 -32.19
N SER A 32 4.64 35.61 -33.40
CA SER A 32 5.74 36.28 -34.14
C SER A 32 7.26 36.22 -33.80
N ALA A 33 8.01 35.92 -34.88
CA ALA A 33 9.15 36.64 -35.49
C ALA A 33 10.61 36.41 -35.05
N ALA A 34 11.40 35.82 -35.96
CA ALA A 34 12.69 36.36 -36.47
C ALA A 34 13.19 35.53 -37.69
N SER A 35 13.91 36.20 -38.59
CA SER A 35 14.18 35.86 -39.99
C SER A 35 15.50 35.10 -40.26
N LYS A 36 15.58 34.42 -41.43
CA LYS A 36 16.73 34.16 -42.37
C LYS A 36 16.53 32.80 -43.11
N PRO A 37 17.31 32.46 -44.16
CA PRO A 37 17.35 33.02 -45.51
C PRO A 37 16.97 31.99 -46.60
N THR A 38 16.71 32.48 -47.80
CA THR A 38 16.30 31.75 -49.02
C THR A 38 17.35 30.75 -49.51
N ILE A 39 16.97 29.48 -49.69
CA ILE A 39 17.71 28.47 -50.48
C ILE A 39 16.81 28.05 -51.65
N VAL A 40 17.29 28.31 -52.85
CA VAL A 40 16.67 27.93 -54.12
C VAL A 40 17.08 26.49 -54.42
N HIS A 41 16.12 25.56 -54.37
CA HIS A 41 16.27 24.24 -54.98
C HIS A 41 15.57 24.26 -56.35
N ARG A 42 16.33 23.97 -57.41
CA ARG A 42 15.80 23.68 -58.75
C ARG A 42 15.96 22.18 -58.96
N GLU A 43 14.83 21.48 -59.08
CA GLU A 43 14.75 20.07 -59.45
C GLU A 43 15.18 19.87 -60.91
N ILE A 44 16.17 18.98 -61.07
CA ILE A 44 16.19 17.79 -61.93
C ILE A 44 15.35 17.89 -63.22
N ILE A 45 16.04 18.09 -64.33
CA ILE A 45 15.54 17.78 -65.68
C ILE A 45 16.13 16.42 -66.04
N GLU A 46 15.28 15.40 -66.22
CA GLU A 46 15.61 14.18 -66.94
C GLU A 46 15.82 14.52 -68.42
N ILE A 47 17.01 14.26 -68.94
CA ILE A 47 17.23 14.16 -70.39
C ILE A 47 17.94 12.83 -70.63
N SER A 48 17.19 11.92 -71.24
CA SER A 48 17.74 10.77 -71.96
C SER A 48 18.63 11.30 -73.07
N ASP A 49 19.90 10.88 -73.15
CA ASP A 49 20.70 11.12 -74.34
C ASP A 49 21.39 9.86 -74.82
N SER A 50 21.27 9.72 -76.13
CA SER A 50 21.53 8.58 -77.00
C SER A 50 23.01 8.56 -77.40
N ASP A 51 23.52 7.36 -77.71
CA ASP A 51 24.89 7.10 -78.14
C ASP A 51 25.34 7.98 -79.31
N ASP A 52 26.53 8.59 -79.19
CA ASP A 52 27.42 8.87 -80.33
C ASP A 52 28.88 9.01 -79.86
N ASP A 53 29.76 8.25 -80.52
CA ASP A 53 31.20 8.08 -80.27
C ASP A 53 32.02 9.37 -80.42
N VAL A 54 32.93 9.65 -79.47
CA VAL A 54 34.15 10.43 -79.76
C VAL A 54 35.32 10.04 -78.85
N LEU A 55 36.34 9.49 -79.50
CA LEU A 55 37.66 9.11 -78.99
C LEU A 55 38.44 10.31 -78.43
N PHE A 56 38.83 10.29 -77.13
CA PHE A 56 39.99 11.05 -76.64
C PHE A 56 40.77 10.29 -75.55
N SER A 57 42.09 10.36 -75.69
CA SER A 57 43.16 9.57 -75.06
C SER A 57 43.24 9.62 -73.52
N PRO A 58 43.66 8.55 -72.81
CA PRO A 58 43.71 8.52 -71.35
C PRO A 58 44.99 9.19 -70.81
N ARG A 59 44.82 10.24 -70.01
CA ARG A 59 45.88 10.77 -69.13
C ARG A 59 45.81 10.01 -67.80
N PRO A 60 46.93 9.51 -67.24
CA PRO A 60 46.88 8.75 -65.99
C PRO A 60 46.39 9.65 -64.84
N PRO A 61 45.50 9.16 -63.96
CA PRO A 61 45.03 9.97 -62.85
C PRO A 61 46.17 10.20 -61.87
N SER A 62 46.47 11.47 -61.60
CA SER A 62 47.34 11.86 -60.51
C SER A 62 46.71 11.38 -59.19
N LEU A 63 47.51 10.69 -58.38
CA LEU A 63 47.12 10.27 -57.04
C LEU A 63 46.82 11.52 -56.21
N LYS A 64 45.54 11.92 -56.16
CA LYS A 64 45.08 13.03 -55.32
C LYS A 64 45.34 12.65 -53.87
N ARG A 65 46.34 13.29 -53.28
CA ARG A 65 46.69 13.15 -51.87
C ARG A 65 45.49 13.64 -51.05
N LYS A 66 44.84 12.73 -50.33
CA LYS A 66 43.68 13.05 -49.48
C LYS A 66 44.02 14.18 -48.52
N ASN A 67 43.10 15.12 -48.42
CA ASN A 67 43.17 16.28 -47.54
C ASN A 67 42.98 15.82 -46.08
N SER A 68 43.60 16.54 -45.13
CA SER A 68 43.60 16.18 -43.69
C SER A 68 42.20 15.91 -43.12
N HIS A 69 41.19 16.65 -43.59
CA HIS A 69 39.79 16.50 -43.20
C HIS A 69 39.17 15.16 -43.66
N GLU A 70 39.54 14.66 -44.84
CA GLU A 70 39.05 13.38 -45.36
C GLU A 70 39.61 12.21 -44.54
N LEU A 71 40.89 12.29 -44.16
CA LEU A 71 41.52 11.31 -43.24
C LEU A 71 40.90 11.35 -41.84
N GLN A 72 40.46 12.52 -41.37
CA GLN A 72 39.77 12.64 -40.09
C GLN A 72 38.40 11.96 -40.12
N LEU A 73 37.60 12.22 -41.17
CA LEU A 73 36.29 11.57 -41.36
C LEU A 73 36.40 10.05 -41.47
N GLU A 74 37.43 9.53 -42.15
CA GLU A 74 37.66 8.08 -42.23
C GLU A 74 37.95 7.46 -40.86
N ARG A 75 38.71 8.16 -39.99
CA ARG A 75 38.94 7.71 -38.61
C ARG A 75 37.65 7.73 -37.79
N ASP A 76 36.86 8.79 -37.93
CA ASP A 76 35.61 8.94 -37.18
C ASP A 76 34.57 7.89 -37.62
N LEU A 77 34.44 7.61 -38.91
CA LEU A 77 33.60 6.53 -39.44
C LEU A 77 34.04 5.16 -38.92
N LYS A 78 35.35 4.91 -38.87
CA LYS A 78 35.89 3.66 -38.31
C LYS A 78 35.56 3.53 -36.83
N LYS A 79 35.70 4.62 -36.07
CA LYS A 79 35.38 4.67 -34.63
C LYS A 79 33.89 4.43 -34.39
N LEU A 80 33.02 5.15 -35.11
CA LEU A 80 31.57 4.99 -35.04
C LEU A 80 31.13 3.57 -35.41
N LYS A 81 31.76 2.96 -36.43
CA LYS A 81 31.47 1.58 -36.80
C LYS A 81 31.83 0.61 -35.68
N GLN A 82 33.00 0.79 -35.07
CA GLN A 82 33.42 -0.01 -33.92
C GLN A 82 32.47 0.15 -32.72
N GLU A 83 32.12 1.38 -32.36
CA GLU A 83 31.16 1.66 -31.28
C GLU A 83 29.79 1.02 -31.56
N ASN A 84 29.31 1.09 -32.81
CA ASN A 84 28.06 0.46 -33.22
C ASN A 84 28.10 -1.07 -33.10
N ASP A 85 29.22 -1.70 -33.47
CA ASP A 85 29.42 -3.13 -33.31
C ASP A 85 29.48 -3.53 -31.81
N GLU A 86 30.13 -2.72 -30.97
CA GLU A 86 30.13 -2.89 -29.51
C GLU A 86 28.72 -2.75 -28.91
N HIS A 87 27.94 -1.76 -29.36
CA HIS A 87 26.55 -1.57 -28.93
C HIS A 87 25.65 -2.75 -29.33
N LYS A 88 25.78 -3.25 -30.57
CA LYS A 88 25.07 -4.45 -31.02
C LYS A 88 25.39 -5.67 -30.16
N ASN A 89 26.66 -5.86 -29.81
CA ASN A 89 27.08 -6.97 -28.94
C ASN A 89 26.52 -6.84 -27.51
N LYS A 90 26.43 -5.62 -26.97
CA LYS A 90 25.78 -5.38 -25.67
C LYS A 90 24.27 -5.63 -25.73
N GLU A 91 23.62 -5.21 -26.82
CA GLU A 91 22.19 -5.43 -27.03
C GLU A 91 21.85 -6.92 -27.10
N THR A 92 22.64 -7.71 -27.84
CA THR A 92 22.44 -9.16 -27.92
C THR A 92 22.65 -9.84 -26.57
N LEU A 93 23.67 -9.43 -25.81
CA LEU A 93 23.91 -9.94 -24.45
C LEU A 93 22.72 -9.65 -23.53
N LEU A 94 22.31 -8.38 -23.43
CA LEU A 94 21.17 -7.98 -22.57
C LEU A 94 19.86 -8.67 -22.98
N ARG A 95 19.63 -8.87 -24.29
CA ARG A 95 18.47 -9.64 -24.78
C ARG A 95 18.51 -11.09 -24.32
N SER A 96 19.66 -11.74 -24.37
CA SER A 96 19.80 -13.13 -23.89
C SER A 96 19.61 -13.24 -22.37
N GLU A 97 20.10 -12.28 -21.61
CA GLU A 97 19.92 -12.23 -20.16
C GLU A 97 18.45 -11.95 -19.78
N LEU A 98 17.78 -11.03 -20.48
CA LEU A 98 16.33 -10.82 -20.33
C LEU A 98 15.54 -12.09 -20.63
N ALA A 99 15.88 -12.82 -21.70
CA ALA A 99 15.23 -14.08 -22.02
C ALA A 99 15.44 -15.12 -20.91
N ARG A 100 16.64 -15.19 -20.32
CA ARG A 100 16.92 -16.06 -19.16
C ARG A 100 16.04 -15.71 -17.97
N PHE A 101 15.98 -14.43 -17.58
CA PHE A 101 15.14 -13.99 -16.47
C PHE A 101 13.64 -14.18 -16.73
N GLN A 102 13.19 -13.99 -17.96
CA GLN A 102 11.81 -14.27 -18.35
C GLN A 102 11.46 -15.76 -18.21
N ASN A 103 12.37 -16.66 -18.60
CA ASN A 103 12.19 -18.10 -18.43
C ASN A 103 12.17 -18.50 -16.95
N GLU A 104 13.05 -17.92 -16.13
CA GLU A 104 13.07 -18.15 -14.68
C GLU A 104 11.78 -17.68 -14.01
N LEU A 105 11.28 -16.49 -14.38
CA LEU A 105 9.99 -15.99 -13.90
C LEU A 105 8.82 -16.89 -14.35
N ALA A 106 8.86 -17.40 -15.58
CA ALA A 106 7.84 -18.32 -16.07
C ALA A 106 7.85 -19.64 -15.29
N LEU A 107 9.04 -20.17 -14.96
CA LEU A 107 9.20 -21.36 -14.15
C LEU A 107 8.74 -21.14 -12.70
N LEU A 108 9.15 -20.05 -12.06
CA LEU A 108 8.72 -19.72 -10.71
C LEU A 108 7.20 -19.57 -10.63
N ARG A 109 6.59 -18.92 -11.62
CA ARG A 109 5.12 -18.81 -11.74
C ARG A 109 4.41 -20.15 -11.96
N SER A 110 5.05 -21.14 -12.57
CA SER A 110 4.46 -22.47 -12.77
C SER A 110 4.66 -23.40 -11.57
N THR A 111 5.76 -23.24 -10.83
CA THR A 111 6.05 -24.01 -9.60
C THR A 111 5.28 -23.52 -8.38
N LEU A 112 4.91 -22.23 -8.36
CA LEU A 112 3.95 -21.74 -7.39
C LEU A 112 2.58 -22.30 -7.79
N PRO A 113 1.88 -23.05 -6.90
CA PRO A 113 0.51 -23.42 -7.18
C PRO A 113 -0.24 -22.13 -7.50
N ASN A 114 -0.96 -22.10 -8.63
CA ASN A 114 -1.70 -20.95 -9.13
C ASN A 114 -2.44 -20.23 -7.98
N ALA A 115 -1.80 -19.21 -7.39
CA ALA A 115 -2.41 -18.34 -6.39
C ALA A 115 -3.58 -17.54 -6.99
N ALA A 116 -3.73 -17.61 -8.33
CA ALA A 116 -4.83 -17.02 -9.09
C ALA A 116 -5.96 -18.00 -9.45
N SER A 117 -5.84 -19.33 -9.26
CA SER A 117 -6.82 -20.28 -9.84
C SER A 117 -7.27 -21.46 -8.97
N SER A 118 -6.69 -21.65 -7.79
CA SER A 118 -7.47 -22.24 -6.70
C SER A 118 -7.85 -21.12 -5.76
N LYS A 119 -9.04 -20.53 -5.94
CA LYS A 119 -9.73 -19.93 -4.81
C LYS A 119 -9.94 -21.09 -3.85
N ALA A 120 -8.97 -21.36 -2.97
CA ALA A 120 -9.22 -22.17 -1.80
C ALA A 120 -10.34 -21.45 -1.08
N HIS A 121 -11.56 -21.92 -1.28
CA HIS A 121 -12.73 -21.35 -0.66
C HIS A 121 -12.70 -21.85 0.76
N VAL A 122 -12.06 -21.09 1.65
CA VAL A 122 -12.22 -21.28 3.09
C VAL A 122 -13.70 -21.01 3.37
N PRO A 123 -14.49 -22.02 3.78
CA PRO A 123 -15.88 -21.80 4.10
C PRO A 123 -15.97 -20.79 5.24
N ILE A 124 -16.92 -19.86 5.14
CA ILE A 124 -17.07 -18.75 6.09
C ILE A 124 -17.23 -19.26 7.53
N SER A 125 -17.84 -20.44 7.69
CA SER A 125 -17.98 -21.13 8.98
C SER A 125 -16.65 -21.40 9.69
N GLU A 126 -15.55 -21.63 8.95
CA GLU A 126 -14.22 -21.83 9.55
C GLU A 126 -13.61 -20.52 10.08
N VAL A 127 -14.02 -19.37 9.54
CA VAL A 127 -13.51 -18.04 9.93
C VAL A 127 -14.44 -17.37 10.94
N GLU A 128 -15.67 -17.85 11.08
CA GLU A 128 -16.69 -17.28 11.95
C GLU A 128 -16.24 -17.22 13.41
N ASP A 129 -15.70 -18.32 13.93
CA ASP A 129 -15.19 -18.39 15.30
C ASP A 129 -14.08 -17.35 15.54
N SER A 130 -13.23 -17.10 14.54
CA SER A 130 -12.12 -16.13 14.62
C SER A 130 -12.56 -14.67 14.66
N VAL A 131 -13.80 -14.37 14.28
CA VAL A 131 -14.38 -13.00 14.33
C VAL A 131 -15.39 -12.83 15.46
N THR A 132 -15.65 -13.88 16.24
CA THR A 132 -16.54 -13.85 17.41
C THR A 132 -15.80 -13.63 18.71
N CYS A 133 -16.40 -12.87 19.62
CA CYS A 133 -15.86 -12.59 20.93
C CYS A 133 -16.08 -13.78 21.86
N GLU A 134 -15.05 -14.28 22.53
CA GLU A 134 -15.19 -15.39 23.50
C GLU A 134 -16.04 -15.02 24.74
N VAL A 135 -16.24 -13.73 25.02
CA VAL A 135 -17.03 -13.26 26.18
C VAL A 135 -18.52 -13.18 25.85
N CYS A 136 -18.90 -12.53 24.75
CA CYS A 136 -20.32 -12.36 24.39
C CYS A 136 -20.80 -13.30 23.29
N THR A 137 -19.90 -14.09 22.68
CA THR A 137 -20.19 -15.00 21.56
C THR A 137 -20.77 -14.32 20.30
N MET A 138 -20.66 -13.00 20.22
CA MET A 138 -21.10 -12.19 19.08
C MET A 138 -19.91 -11.69 18.27
N LYS A 139 -20.16 -11.27 17.01
CA LYS A 139 -19.14 -10.65 16.16
C LYS A 139 -18.52 -9.40 16.80
N MET A 140 -17.20 -9.31 16.72
CA MET A 140 -16.43 -8.20 17.29
C MET A 140 -16.43 -6.96 16.39
N TRP A 141 -17.47 -6.13 16.45
CA TRP A 141 -17.57 -4.91 15.62
C TRP A 141 -16.52 -3.84 15.95
N THR A 142 -16.07 -3.79 17.20
CA THR A 142 -14.99 -2.95 17.71
C THR A 142 -14.04 -3.84 18.52
N PRO A 143 -13.18 -4.63 17.83
CA PRO A 143 -12.26 -5.54 18.48
C PRO A 143 -11.07 -4.78 19.07
N TYR A 144 -10.67 -5.18 20.27
CA TYR A 144 -9.46 -4.70 20.95
C TYR A 144 -8.62 -5.89 21.36
N ILE A 145 -7.31 -5.78 21.12
CA ILE A 145 -6.31 -6.80 21.42
C ILE A 145 -5.58 -6.46 22.73
N LEU A 146 -5.38 -7.48 23.57
CA LEU A 146 -4.59 -7.42 24.79
C LEU A 146 -3.11 -7.73 24.52
N GLU A 147 -2.22 -7.45 25.47
CA GLU A 147 -0.77 -7.73 25.34
C GLU A 147 -0.46 -9.23 25.14
N CYS A 148 -1.33 -10.10 25.68
CA CYS A 148 -1.26 -11.55 25.51
C CYS A 148 -1.72 -12.04 24.12
N GLY A 149 -2.23 -11.15 23.26
CA GLY A 149 -2.70 -11.46 21.91
C GLY A 149 -4.18 -11.82 21.78
N HIS A 150 -4.92 -12.02 22.89
CA HIS A 150 -6.36 -12.28 22.83
C HIS A 150 -7.15 -11.02 22.50
N SER A 151 -8.21 -11.17 21.70
CA SER A 151 -9.05 -10.08 21.19
C SER A 151 -10.50 -10.22 21.62
N TYR A 152 -11.13 -9.09 21.96
CA TYR A 152 -12.51 -9.05 22.43
C TYR A 152 -13.21 -7.77 21.98
N CYS A 153 -14.54 -7.71 22.14
CA CYS A 153 -15.27 -6.45 22.01
C CYS A 153 -14.80 -5.41 23.03
N GLN A 154 -14.75 -4.14 22.62
CA GLN A 154 -14.53 -3.00 23.52
C GLN A 154 -15.40 -3.06 24.78
N SER A 155 -16.71 -3.26 24.62
CA SER A 155 -17.66 -3.31 25.74
C SER A 155 -17.38 -4.47 26.69
N CYS A 156 -17.06 -5.65 26.16
CA CYS A 156 -16.75 -6.83 26.98
C CYS A 156 -15.51 -6.61 27.85
N LEU A 157 -14.47 -5.98 27.32
CA LEU A 157 -13.28 -5.64 28.12
C LEU A 157 -13.57 -4.54 29.14
N GLN A 158 -14.39 -3.54 28.79
CA GLN A 158 -14.81 -2.50 29.73
C GLN A 158 -15.61 -3.09 30.89
N ASP A 159 -16.55 -3.99 30.62
CA ASP A 159 -17.35 -4.65 31.66
C ASP A 159 -16.48 -5.54 32.56
N TRP A 160 -15.55 -6.29 31.95
CA TRP A 160 -14.60 -7.14 32.66
C TRP A 160 -13.71 -6.32 33.62
N PHE A 161 -13.08 -5.25 33.11
CA PHE A 161 -12.23 -4.38 33.93
C PHE A 161 -13.04 -3.59 34.97
N SER A 162 -14.26 -3.17 34.64
CA SER A 162 -15.16 -2.50 35.60
C SER A 162 -15.50 -3.41 36.78
N THR A 163 -15.73 -4.70 36.52
CA THR A 163 -15.98 -5.69 37.56
C THR A 163 -14.77 -5.84 38.48
N THR A 164 -13.56 -5.96 37.90
CA THR A 164 -12.31 -6.01 38.68
C THR A 164 -12.11 -4.75 39.53
N LEU A 165 -12.35 -3.57 38.94
CA LEU A 165 -12.20 -2.29 39.64
C LEU A 165 -13.21 -2.17 40.79
N MET A 166 -14.46 -2.57 40.58
CA MET A 166 -15.50 -2.55 41.62
C MET A 166 -15.15 -3.47 42.79
N GLN A 167 -14.70 -4.69 42.51
CA GLN A 167 -14.24 -5.62 43.54
C GLN A 167 -13.04 -5.06 44.31
N HIS A 168 -12.11 -4.43 43.60
CA HIS A 168 -10.97 -3.77 44.21
C HIS A 168 -11.39 -2.62 45.14
N MET A 169 -12.30 -1.75 44.70
CA MET A 169 -12.82 -0.64 45.52
C MET A 169 -13.59 -1.13 46.75
N ALA A 170 -14.33 -2.24 46.64
CA ALA A 170 -15.02 -2.85 47.77
C ALA A 170 -14.03 -3.40 48.83
N ALA A 171 -12.92 -3.99 48.39
CA ALA A 171 -11.86 -4.48 49.27
C ALA A 171 -10.95 -3.36 49.82
N HIS A 172 -10.92 -2.19 49.17
CA HIS A 172 -10.04 -1.07 49.51
C HIS A 172 -10.85 0.24 49.59
N PRO A 173 -11.54 0.53 50.71
CA PRO A 173 -12.40 1.72 50.83
C PRO A 173 -11.69 3.07 50.65
N HIS A 174 -10.36 3.11 50.80
CA HIS A 174 -9.54 4.31 50.61
C HIS A 174 -8.94 4.41 49.20
N TYR A 175 -9.22 3.45 48.31
CA TYR A 175 -8.75 3.51 46.94
C TYR A 175 -9.53 4.57 46.15
N ASN A 176 -8.80 5.48 45.50
CA ASN A 176 -9.38 6.48 44.61
C ASN A 176 -8.70 6.41 43.23
N PRO A 177 -9.40 5.98 42.16
CA PRO A 177 -8.82 5.84 40.82
C PRO A 177 -8.38 7.18 40.20
N ASN A 178 -8.93 8.30 40.69
CA ASN A 178 -8.58 9.64 40.22
C ASN A 178 -7.47 10.29 41.03
N GLN A 179 -6.98 9.62 42.09
CA GLN A 179 -5.91 10.17 42.91
C GLN A 179 -4.57 9.93 42.21
N PRO A 180 -3.79 10.97 41.91
CA PRO A 180 -2.47 10.80 41.35
C PRO A 180 -1.62 9.96 42.31
N PRO A 181 -0.72 9.08 41.82
CA PRO A 181 0.12 8.27 42.68
C PRO A 181 0.82 9.17 43.70
N HIS A 182 0.71 8.82 44.99
CA HIS A 182 1.29 9.58 46.09
C HIS A 182 2.76 9.90 45.77
N GLY A 183 3.07 11.20 45.64
CA GLY A 183 4.39 11.69 45.25
C GLY A 183 4.43 12.44 43.92
N ALA A 184 3.45 12.27 43.01
CA ALA A 184 3.44 13.02 41.73
C ALA A 184 3.33 14.55 41.95
N ALA A 185 2.49 14.98 42.89
CA ALA A 185 2.39 16.38 43.29
C ALA A 185 3.69 16.88 43.95
N MET A 186 4.39 16.03 44.69
CA MET A 186 5.66 16.37 45.34
C MET A 186 6.81 16.46 44.32
N TYR A 187 6.83 15.59 43.31
CA TYR A 187 7.77 15.63 42.18
C TYR A 187 7.58 16.87 41.30
N LEU A 188 6.32 17.29 41.09
CA LEU A 188 6.00 18.53 40.38
C LEU A 188 6.31 19.78 41.21
N ALA A 189 6.19 19.71 42.54
CA ALA A 189 6.45 20.84 43.44
C ALA A 189 7.95 21.10 43.71
N TYR A 190 8.79 20.06 43.72
CA TYR A 190 10.19 20.18 44.17
C TYR A 190 11.28 19.98 43.09
N GLY A 191 10.90 19.85 41.82
CA GLY A 191 11.88 19.75 40.73
C GLY A 191 12.73 18.49 40.77
N GLN A 192 13.49 18.26 39.70
CA GLN A 192 14.14 17.00 39.28
C GLN A 192 15.19 16.39 40.24
N HIS A 193 15.26 16.76 41.51
CA HIS A 193 16.46 16.54 42.34
C HIS A 193 16.42 15.40 43.37
N TYR A 194 15.45 14.49 43.34
CA TYR A 194 15.42 13.35 44.27
C TYR A 194 15.13 12.00 43.60
N ASN A 195 16.12 11.46 42.88
CA ASN A 195 16.09 10.09 42.35
C ASN A 195 16.23 8.97 43.41
N TYR A 196 16.23 9.29 44.72
CA TYR A 196 16.64 8.34 45.77
C TYR A 196 15.58 8.00 46.84
N MET A 197 14.33 8.45 46.72
CA MET A 197 13.29 8.19 47.72
C MET A 197 11.93 7.63 47.21
N PRO A 198 11.86 6.61 46.33
CA PRO A 198 10.61 5.85 46.16
C PRO A 198 10.37 4.81 47.27
N HIS A 199 11.41 4.36 47.97
CA HIS A 199 11.34 3.16 48.84
C HIS A 199 11.05 3.42 50.32
N LEU A 200 11.09 4.66 50.80
CA LEU A 200 11.01 4.97 52.24
C LEU A 200 9.61 5.35 52.75
N LEU A 201 8.59 5.38 51.88
CA LEU A 201 7.17 5.58 52.24
C LEU A 201 6.34 4.35 51.84
N GLY A 202 6.73 3.18 52.35
CA GLY A 202 6.26 1.84 51.99
C GLY A 202 4.78 1.53 52.26
N ALA A 203 3.88 2.25 51.62
CA ALA A 203 2.52 1.78 51.34
C ALA A 203 2.22 2.10 49.88
N THR A 204 2.70 1.24 48.96
CA THR A 204 2.16 1.25 47.61
C THR A 204 0.67 0.97 47.73
N VAL A 205 -0.17 1.97 47.44
CA VAL A 205 -1.61 1.77 47.37
C VAL A 205 -1.85 0.60 46.40
N PRO A 206 -2.46 -0.50 46.85
CA PRO A 206 -2.67 -1.66 46.00
C PRO A 206 -3.48 -1.21 44.78
N GLN A 207 -3.07 -1.64 43.59
CA GLN A 207 -3.77 -1.33 42.34
C GLN A 207 -4.64 -2.52 41.93
N PRO A 208 -5.77 -2.27 41.22
CA PRO A 208 -6.55 -3.34 40.62
C PRO A 208 -5.68 -4.11 39.61
N GLN A 209 -5.76 -5.44 39.67
CA GLN A 209 -5.04 -6.32 38.76
C GLN A 209 -5.99 -6.79 37.66
N TYR A 210 -5.99 -6.07 36.54
CA TYR A 210 -6.75 -6.47 35.36
C TYR A 210 -6.12 -7.70 34.71
N THR A 211 -6.97 -8.61 34.22
CA THR A 211 -6.53 -9.88 33.63
C THR A 211 -7.26 -10.15 32.31
N CYS A 212 -6.65 -10.97 31.46
CA CYS A 212 -7.30 -11.47 30.24
C CYS A 212 -8.43 -12.45 30.59
N PRO A 213 -9.64 -12.31 30.01
CA PRO A 213 -10.74 -13.27 30.24
C PRO A 213 -10.40 -14.73 29.91
N THR A 214 -9.53 -14.97 28.93
CA THR A 214 -9.19 -16.33 28.46
C THR A 214 -7.98 -16.91 29.18
N CYS A 215 -6.80 -16.30 29.07
CA CYS A 215 -5.56 -16.83 29.64
C CYS A 215 -5.26 -16.35 31.07
N ARG A 216 -6.04 -15.41 31.61
CA ARG A 216 -5.85 -14.78 32.93
C ARG A 216 -4.51 -14.05 33.12
N GLU A 217 -3.74 -13.86 32.05
CA GLU A 217 -2.52 -13.07 32.08
C GLU A 217 -2.82 -11.62 32.48
N GLN A 218 -1.94 -11.04 33.29
CA GLN A 218 -2.11 -9.68 33.79
C GLN A 218 -2.00 -8.66 32.65
N VAL A 219 -3.01 -7.81 32.50
CA VAL A 219 -3.03 -6.72 31.52
C VAL A 219 -2.47 -5.47 32.19
N ARG A 220 -1.31 -4.99 31.73
CA ARG A 220 -0.64 -3.82 32.31
C ARG A 220 -0.84 -2.56 31.49
N ASN A 221 -1.02 -2.73 30.18
CA ASN A 221 -1.24 -1.63 29.25
C ASN A 221 -2.69 -1.60 28.73
N PRO A 222 -3.20 -0.40 28.38
CA PRO A 222 -4.54 -0.28 27.81
C PRO A 222 -4.65 -1.08 26.50
N PRO A 223 -5.77 -1.80 26.27
CA PRO A 223 -6.01 -2.53 25.03
C PRO A 223 -5.93 -1.64 23.79
N VAL A 224 -5.46 -2.19 22.68
CA VAL A 224 -5.33 -1.47 21.40
C VAL A 224 -6.42 -1.94 20.44
N GLU A 225 -7.05 -1.01 19.71
CA GLU A 225 -8.05 -1.39 18.71
C GLU A 225 -7.38 -2.15 17.56
N ASP A 226 -7.88 -3.33 17.20
CA ASP A 226 -7.36 -4.13 16.09
C ASP A 226 -8.11 -3.81 14.79
N PHE A 227 -7.57 -2.86 14.02
CA PHE A 227 -8.16 -2.45 12.76
C PHE A 227 -8.14 -3.53 11.68
N ASN A 228 -7.19 -4.46 11.71
CA ASN A 228 -7.12 -5.55 10.74
C ASN A 228 -8.24 -6.55 11.01
N LEU A 229 -8.39 -6.99 12.26
CA LEU A 229 -9.49 -7.85 12.68
C LEU A 229 -10.84 -7.18 12.41
N LYS A 230 -10.96 -5.87 12.65
CA LYS A 230 -12.17 -5.10 12.32
C LYS A 230 -12.53 -5.16 10.83
N ASN A 231 -11.54 -5.12 9.93
CA ASN A 231 -11.77 -5.24 8.49
C ASN A 231 -12.23 -6.67 8.13
N VAL A 232 -11.64 -7.68 8.76
CA VAL A 232 -12.06 -9.09 8.57
C VAL A 232 -13.50 -9.30 9.06
N VAL A 233 -13.85 -8.82 10.25
CA VAL A 233 -15.22 -8.89 10.79
C VAL A 233 -16.23 -8.27 9.82
N ARG A 234 -15.91 -7.10 9.25
CA ARG A 234 -16.77 -6.43 8.27
C ARG A 234 -16.90 -7.21 6.96
N ALA A 235 -15.82 -7.81 6.49
CA ALA A 235 -15.84 -8.63 5.28
C ALA A 235 -16.72 -9.87 5.48
N VAL A 236 -16.54 -10.60 6.60
CA VAL A 236 -17.37 -11.76 6.96
C VAL A 236 -18.84 -11.36 7.08
N ALA A 237 -19.13 -10.29 7.82
CA ALA A 237 -20.49 -9.80 7.99
C ALA A 237 -21.14 -9.39 6.65
N SER A 238 -20.38 -8.78 5.74
CA SER A 238 -20.89 -8.39 4.42
C SER A 238 -21.30 -9.59 3.58
N VAL A 239 -20.60 -10.72 3.67
CA VAL A 239 -20.96 -11.93 2.93
C VAL A 239 -22.17 -12.61 3.55
N GLN A 240 -22.32 -12.53 4.88
CA GLN A 240 -23.49 -13.05 5.60
C GLN A 240 -24.72 -12.11 5.55
N GLY A 241 -24.59 -10.92 4.97
CA GLY A 241 -25.68 -9.93 4.89
C GLY A 241 -25.96 -9.21 6.21
N GLU A 242 -25.03 -9.23 7.15
CA GLU A 242 -25.13 -8.55 8.45
C GLU A 242 -24.58 -7.12 8.38
N ALA A 243 -25.23 -6.20 9.11
CA ALA A 243 -24.80 -4.82 9.22
C ALA A 243 -24.25 -4.52 10.62
N SER A 244 -23.21 -3.67 10.69
CA SER A 244 -22.69 -3.19 11.96
C SER A 244 -23.80 -2.53 12.77
N PRO A 245 -23.93 -2.83 14.07
CA PRO A 245 -24.80 -2.09 14.97
C PRO A 245 -24.50 -0.60 14.80
N LYS A 246 -25.52 0.17 14.44
CA LYS A 246 -25.41 1.63 14.51
C LYS A 246 -25.21 1.92 15.98
N LYS A 247 -24.02 2.44 16.34
CA LYS A 247 -23.79 3.02 17.67
C LYS A 247 -24.98 3.95 17.92
N ALA A 248 -25.83 3.64 18.90
CA ALA A 248 -27.00 4.44 19.20
C ALA A 248 -26.53 5.89 19.27
N GLU A 249 -26.94 6.69 18.29
CA GLU A 249 -26.57 8.08 18.22
C GLU A 249 -27.10 8.70 19.51
N ALA A 250 -26.19 9.26 20.31
CA ALA A 250 -26.60 10.24 21.31
C ALA A 250 -27.57 11.19 20.62
N ALA A 251 -28.75 11.36 21.21
CA ALA A 251 -29.90 12.06 20.64
C ALA A 251 -29.51 13.29 19.80
N PRO A 252 -30.20 13.58 18.69
CA PRO A 252 -29.91 14.74 17.88
C PRO A 252 -30.12 16.00 18.71
N SER A 253 -29.03 16.58 19.20
CA SER A 253 -29.00 17.95 19.70
C SER A 253 -29.39 18.84 18.53
N GLN A 254 -30.66 19.25 18.49
CA GLN A 254 -31.10 20.39 17.69
C GLN A 254 -30.25 21.61 18.08
N ARG A 255 -29.23 21.91 17.28
CA ARG A 255 -28.63 23.24 17.24
C ARG A 255 -28.63 23.72 15.79
N LYS A 256 -29.76 24.34 15.42
CA LYS A 256 -29.76 25.43 14.45
C LYS A 256 -28.79 26.49 14.97
N GLY A 257 -27.66 26.67 14.29
CA GLY A 257 -26.66 27.65 14.70
C GLY A 257 -25.40 27.53 13.85
N LYS A 258 -25.37 28.32 12.78
CA LYS A 258 -24.28 28.44 11.83
C LYS A 258 -23.13 29.22 12.49
N GLU A 259 -22.23 28.54 13.19
CA GLU A 259 -20.98 29.14 13.65
C GLU A 259 -19.78 28.27 13.30
N LYS A 260 -18.81 28.92 12.64
CA LYS A 260 -17.56 28.35 12.16
C LYS A 260 -16.67 27.97 13.35
N GLY A 261 -16.05 26.80 13.28
CA GLY A 261 -14.87 26.45 14.07
C GLY A 261 -15.12 26.07 15.53
N LYS A 262 -15.72 24.91 15.77
CA LYS A 262 -15.52 24.19 17.04
C LYS A 262 -14.78 22.90 16.76
N ALA A 263 -13.60 22.76 17.36
CA ALA A 263 -12.82 21.54 17.35
C ALA A 263 -13.73 20.35 17.71
N LEU A 264 -13.62 19.27 16.96
CA LEU A 264 -14.28 17.99 17.25
C LEU A 264 -14.01 17.67 18.74
N ALA A 265 -15.06 17.44 19.52
CA ALA A 265 -14.93 16.99 20.91
C ALA A 265 -13.90 15.86 20.96
N LYS A 266 -12.85 16.07 21.77
CA LYS A 266 -11.79 15.08 22.02
C LYS A 266 -12.50 13.79 22.39
N ARG A 267 -12.43 12.76 21.56
CA ARG A 267 -12.97 11.44 21.91
C ARG A 267 -12.20 11.00 23.16
N GLU A 268 -12.91 10.88 24.27
CA GLU A 268 -12.34 10.35 25.51
C GLU A 268 -11.82 8.94 25.23
N ASP A 269 -10.59 8.67 25.70
CA ASP A 269 -9.96 7.36 25.58
C ASP A 269 -10.82 6.34 26.38
N PRO A 270 -11.34 5.28 25.75
CA PRO A 270 -12.16 4.27 26.42
C PRO A 270 -11.53 3.64 27.67
N TRP A 271 -10.21 3.76 27.81
CA TRP A 271 -9.41 3.10 28.84
C TRP A 271 -8.91 4.03 29.94
N SER A 272 -9.22 5.34 29.88
CA SER A 272 -8.64 6.34 30.79
C SER A 272 -9.01 6.18 32.26
N GLY A 273 -10.05 5.41 32.58
CA GLY A 273 -10.47 5.10 33.95
C GLY A 273 -9.81 3.84 34.54
N PHE A 274 -9.12 3.04 33.73
CA PHE A 274 -8.54 1.77 34.16
C PHE A 274 -7.01 1.83 34.26
N PHE A 275 -6.36 2.48 33.29
CA PHE A 275 -4.91 2.51 33.19
C PHE A 275 -4.35 3.93 33.38
N PRO A 276 -3.21 4.08 34.08
CA PRO A 276 -2.55 5.37 34.20
C PRO A 276 -2.10 5.88 32.82
N LYS A 277 -2.15 7.20 32.62
CA LYS A 277 -1.66 7.83 31.39
C LYS A 277 -0.14 7.66 31.31
N ARG A 278 0.36 7.15 30.17
CA ARG A 278 1.79 7.16 29.87
C ARG A 278 2.23 8.61 29.67
N THR A 279 3.08 9.10 30.57
CA THR A 279 3.77 10.39 30.46
C THR A 279 4.98 10.30 29.56
#